data_AF-A0A7J5YEH0-F1
#
_entry.id   AF-A0A7J5YEH0-F1
#
_cell.length_a   1.000
_cell.length_b   1.000
_cell.length_c   1.000
_cell.angle_alpha   90.00
_cell.angle_beta   90.00
_cell.angle_gamma   90.00
#
_symmetry.space_group_name_H-M   'P 1'
#
loop_
_entity.id
_entity.type
_entity.pdbx_description
1 polymer ?
#
loop_
_entity_poly.entity_id
_entity_poly.type
_entity_poly.pdbx_seq_one_letter_code
_entity_poly.pdbx_strand_id
1 'polypeptide(L)'
;MSCLNDSWVERAGRQALLSDTLDLSELFHPDTFLNALRQETARSMGCSMDSLVFVSSWRSPIAHAKLQVKVGGLQLEGCSFDGVHLCENQHDSPSVSAVPPCYMAWVAQSSAADSAASEESIWLPLYTSSERVKVVTHICLPCGVNPNQWIQTGAALFLKQQ
;
A
#
# COMPACT_ATOMS: atom_id res chain seq x y z
N MET A 1 -13.79 5.72 -24.03
CA MET A 1 -13.64 5.82 -22.57
C MET A 1 -14.28 4.60 -21.90
N SER A 2 -13.87 3.37 -22.26
CA SER A 2 -14.51 2.15 -21.71
C SER A 2 -13.63 0.89 -21.63
N CYS A 3 -12.33 0.94 -21.97
CA CYS A 3 -11.54 -0.30 -22.10
C CYS A 3 -10.75 -0.72 -20.84
N LEU A 4 -10.70 0.11 -19.78
CA LEU A 4 -9.86 -0.17 -18.59
C LEU A 4 -10.54 -1.11 -17.58
N ASN A 5 -11.87 -1.03 -17.43
CA ASN A 5 -12.62 -1.91 -16.51
C ASN A 5 -12.73 -3.35 -17.01
N ASP A 6 -12.60 -3.59 -18.32
CA ASP A 6 -12.75 -4.92 -18.88
C ASP A 6 -11.68 -5.88 -18.35
N SER A 7 -10.46 -5.40 -18.09
CA SER A 7 -9.38 -6.23 -17.56
C SER A 7 -9.57 -6.60 -16.09
N TRP A 8 -10.02 -5.67 -15.23
CA TRP A 8 -10.31 -5.93 -13.83
C TRP A 8 -11.50 -6.88 -13.68
N VAL A 9 -12.57 -6.64 -14.45
CA VAL A 9 -13.76 -7.48 -14.45
C VAL A 9 -13.42 -8.89 -14.95
N GLU A 10 -12.64 -9.02 -16.02
CA GLU A 10 -12.20 -10.31 -16.54
C GLU A 10 -11.34 -11.07 -15.51
N ARG A 11 -10.33 -10.41 -14.92
CA ARG A 11 -9.45 -11.02 -13.90
C ARG A 11 -10.21 -11.40 -12.64
N ALA A 12 -11.17 -10.59 -12.20
CA ALA A 12 -12.06 -10.92 -11.09
C ALA A 12 -12.95 -12.11 -11.41
N GLY A 13 -13.53 -12.17 -12.61
CA GLY A 13 -14.37 -13.29 -13.07
C GLY A 13 -13.61 -14.62 -13.11
N ARG A 14 -12.31 -14.58 -13.38
CA ARG A 14 -11.41 -15.76 -13.35
C ARG A 14 -10.80 -16.06 -11.97
N GLN A 15 -11.17 -15.31 -10.93
CA GLN A 15 -10.57 -15.39 -9.58
C GLN A 15 -9.04 -15.18 -9.57
N ALA A 16 -8.49 -14.51 -10.59
CA ALA A 16 -7.06 -14.26 -10.75
C ALA A 16 -6.63 -12.85 -10.30
N LEU A 17 -7.60 -12.00 -9.93
CA LEU A 17 -7.35 -10.59 -9.63
C LEU A 17 -6.21 -10.37 -8.61
N LEU A 18 -6.23 -11.12 -7.50
CA LEU A 18 -5.27 -10.95 -6.40
C LEU A 18 -3.88 -11.54 -6.69
N SER A 19 -3.73 -12.32 -7.76
CA SER A 19 -2.45 -12.97 -8.12
C SER A 19 -1.49 -12.05 -8.88
N ASP A 20 -2.03 -11.02 -9.51
CA ASP A 20 -1.31 -10.06 -10.34
C ASP A 20 -1.01 -8.76 -9.57
N THR A 21 -0.17 -7.90 -10.16
CA THR A 21 0.03 -6.54 -9.64
C THR A 21 -1.17 -5.66 -10.00
N LEU A 22 -1.70 -4.94 -9.01
CA LEU A 22 -2.83 -4.02 -9.15
C LEU A 22 -2.33 -2.58 -9.14
N ASP A 23 -2.87 -1.76 -10.02
CA ASP A 23 -2.72 -0.30 -9.96
C ASP A 23 -4.01 0.30 -9.38
N LEU A 24 -3.92 0.83 -8.17
CA LEU A 24 -5.10 1.39 -7.49
C LEU A 24 -5.58 2.71 -8.12
N SER A 25 -4.78 3.36 -8.98
CA SER A 25 -5.21 4.54 -9.74
C SER A 25 -6.30 4.24 -10.77
N GLU A 26 -6.47 2.95 -11.14
CA GLU A 26 -7.51 2.50 -12.07
C GLU A 26 -8.91 2.46 -11.43
N LEU A 27 -9.00 2.63 -10.09
CA LEU A 27 -10.24 2.58 -9.33
C LEU A 27 -10.75 3.98 -8.99
N PHE A 28 -12.05 4.21 -9.15
CA PHE A 28 -12.70 5.44 -8.66
C PHE A 28 -12.71 5.55 -7.12
N HIS A 29 -12.76 4.41 -6.43
CA HIS A 29 -12.86 4.33 -4.97
C HIS A 29 -11.88 3.26 -4.42
N PRO A 30 -10.56 3.53 -4.45
CA PRO A 30 -9.54 2.56 -4.01
C PRO A 30 -9.65 2.20 -2.52
N ASP A 31 -10.11 3.15 -1.69
CA ASP A 31 -10.46 2.95 -0.28
C ASP A 31 -11.57 1.90 -0.10
N THR A 32 -12.58 1.93 -0.97
CA THR A 32 -13.67 0.95 -0.96
C THR A 32 -13.17 -0.44 -1.34
N PHE A 33 -12.24 -0.55 -2.29
CA PHE A 33 -11.60 -1.82 -2.65
C PHE A 33 -10.83 -2.42 -1.46
N LEU A 34 -10.01 -1.62 -0.76
CA LEU A 34 -9.27 -2.09 0.42
C LEU A 34 -10.20 -2.53 1.55
N ASN A 35 -11.35 -1.87 1.70
CA ASN A 35 -12.37 -2.29 2.67
C ASN A 35 -13.11 -3.57 2.23
N ALA A 36 -13.36 -3.76 0.94
CA ALA A 36 -13.91 -5.01 0.41
C ALA A 36 -12.93 -6.18 0.64
N LEU A 37 -11.64 -5.96 0.44
CA LEU A 37 -10.59 -6.93 0.78
C LEU A 37 -10.61 -7.28 2.28
N ARG A 38 -10.84 -6.29 3.17
CA ARG A 38 -11.01 -6.51 4.62
C ARG A 38 -12.21 -7.41 4.93
N GLN A 39 -13.35 -7.12 4.31
CA GLN A 39 -14.58 -7.89 4.49
C GLN A 39 -14.42 -9.34 4.06
N GLU A 40 -13.86 -9.56 2.87
CA GLU A 40 -13.64 -10.91 2.35
C GLU A 40 -12.60 -11.67 3.18
N THR A 41 -11.56 -10.99 3.68
CA THR A 41 -10.59 -11.58 4.61
C THR A 41 -11.27 -12.03 5.91
N ALA A 42 -12.08 -11.17 6.53
CA ALA A 42 -12.81 -11.48 7.76
C ALA A 42 -13.76 -12.68 7.57
N ARG A 43 -14.48 -12.69 6.44
CA ARG A 43 -15.35 -13.81 6.04
C ARG A 43 -14.56 -15.11 5.87
N SER A 44 -13.43 -15.05 5.17
CA SER A 44 -12.57 -16.22 4.91
C SER A 44 -11.91 -16.78 6.18
N MET A 45 -11.67 -15.91 7.16
CA MET A 45 -11.10 -16.26 8.47
C MET A 45 -12.16 -16.61 9.52
N GLY A 46 -13.45 -16.34 9.25
CA GLY A 46 -14.54 -16.56 10.21
C GLY A 46 -14.44 -15.66 11.45
N CYS A 47 -13.89 -14.44 11.31
CA CYS A 47 -13.68 -13.50 12.41
C CYS A 47 -14.38 -12.17 12.18
N SER A 48 -14.49 -11.35 13.23
CA SER A 48 -14.98 -9.96 13.07
C SER A 48 -13.99 -9.14 12.25
N MET A 49 -14.49 -8.22 11.42
CA MET A 49 -13.66 -7.24 10.72
C MET A 49 -12.80 -6.42 11.69
N ASP A 50 -13.30 -6.16 12.90
CA ASP A 50 -12.60 -5.36 13.93
C ASP A 50 -11.40 -6.09 14.53
N SER A 51 -11.32 -7.41 14.36
CA SER A 51 -10.17 -8.21 14.79
C SER A 51 -8.99 -8.18 13.80
N LEU A 52 -9.16 -7.49 12.67
CA LEU A 52 -8.16 -7.37 11.62
C LEU A 52 -7.43 -6.02 11.69
N VAL A 53 -6.15 -6.03 11.36
CA VAL A 53 -5.32 -4.84 11.17
C VAL A 53 -4.71 -4.83 9.79
N PHE A 54 -4.54 -3.63 9.24
CA PHE A 54 -3.90 -3.42 7.96
C PHE A 54 -2.39 -3.51 8.10
N VAL A 55 -1.75 -4.25 7.21
CA VAL A 55 -0.30 -4.43 7.17
C VAL A 55 0.21 -4.29 5.75
N SER A 56 1.43 -3.78 5.61
CA SER A 56 2.11 -3.60 4.33
C SER A 56 3.53 -4.15 4.38
N SER A 57 4.02 -4.66 3.25
CA SER A 57 5.38 -5.18 3.10
C SER A 57 5.94 -4.83 1.73
N TRP A 58 7.22 -4.45 1.68
CA TRP A 58 7.89 -4.02 0.43
C TRP A 58 8.86 -5.06 -0.13
N ARG A 59 9.25 -6.05 0.67
CA ARG A 59 10.26 -7.05 0.28
C ARG A 59 9.67 -8.38 -0.15
N SER A 60 8.63 -8.83 0.55
CA SER A 60 8.04 -10.15 0.34
C SER A 60 6.54 -10.15 0.59
N PRO A 61 5.81 -11.16 0.06
CA PRO A 61 4.46 -11.45 0.50
C PRO A 61 4.34 -11.53 2.02
N ILE A 62 3.19 -11.14 2.54
CA ILE A 62 2.94 -11.09 3.98
C ILE A 62 2.64 -12.51 4.48
N ALA A 63 3.48 -13.01 5.38
CA ALA A 63 3.30 -14.32 5.99
C ALA A 63 1.97 -14.39 6.75
N HIS A 64 1.31 -15.55 6.69
CA HIS A 64 0.02 -15.81 7.36
C HIS A 64 -1.17 -14.93 6.90
N ALA A 65 -0.99 -14.05 5.90
CA ALA A 65 -2.09 -13.33 5.30
C ALA A 65 -2.98 -14.29 4.51
N LYS A 66 -4.28 -14.34 4.86
CA LYS A 66 -5.26 -15.18 4.18
C LYS A 66 -5.51 -14.71 2.74
N LEU A 67 -5.61 -13.40 2.57
CA LEU A 67 -5.70 -12.70 1.30
C LEU A 67 -4.73 -11.53 1.33
N GLN A 68 -4.07 -11.28 0.21
CA GLN A 68 -3.18 -10.15 0.03
C GLN A 68 -3.23 -9.68 -1.41
N VAL A 69 -2.86 -8.43 -1.63
CA VAL A 69 -2.72 -7.83 -2.96
C VAL A 69 -1.31 -7.29 -3.13
N LYS A 70 -0.80 -7.36 -4.36
CA LYS A 70 0.43 -6.68 -4.74
C LYS A 70 0.05 -5.39 -5.47
N VAL A 71 0.36 -4.24 -4.91
CA VAL A 71 0.01 -2.92 -5.46
C VAL A 71 1.25 -2.28 -6.07
N GLY A 72 1.17 -1.92 -7.35
CA GLY A 72 2.20 -1.18 -8.07
C GLY A 72 1.73 0.24 -8.44
N GLY A 73 2.57 0.97 -9.17
CA GLY A 73 2.21 2.31 -9.68
C GLY A 73 2.14 3.40 -8.61
N LEU A 74 2.67 3.14 -7.42
CA LEU A 74 2.74 4.15 -6.35
C LEU A 74 3.88 5.14 -6.61
N GLN A 75 3.65 6.38 -6.20
CA GLN A 75 4.61 7.48 -6.27
C GLN A 75 4.92 8.02 -4.88
N LEU A 76 6.12 8.54 -4.67
CA LEU A 76 6.63 9.06 -3.40
C LEU A 76 7.20 10.47 -3.60
N GLU A 77 6.82 11.38 -2.70
CA GLU A 77 7.34 12.76 -2.62
C GLU A 77 7.95 12.99 -1.23
N GLY A 78 8.85 13.98 -1.13
CA GLY A 78 9.53 14.37 0.12
C GLY A 78 10.76 13.52 0.45
N CYS A 79 10.85 12.32 -0.12
CA CYS A 79 12.01 11.44 -0.03
C CYS A 79 12.04 10.48 -1.23
N SER A 80 13.07 9.62 -1.25
CA SER A 80 13.20 8.50 -2.18
C SER A 80 13.20 7.19 -1.40
N PHE A 81 13.02 6.06 -2.09
CA PHE A 81 13.04 4.73 -1.48
C PHE A 81 13.94 3.81 -2.31
N ASP A 82 14.98 3.27 -1.70
CA ASP A 82 15.99 2.43 -2.36
C ASP A 82 15.58 0.94 -2.49
N GLY A 83 14.37 0.60 -2.01
CA GLY A 83 13.86 -0.77 -1.93
C GLY A 83 14.07 -1.43 -0.56
N VAL A 84 14.85 -0.79 0.32
CA VAL A 84 15.19 -1.28 1.65
C VAL A 84 14.77 -0.26 2.72
N HIS A 85 15.09 1.03 2.55
CA HIS A 85 14.77 2.13 3.45
C HIS A 85 14.50 3.45 2.70
N LEU A 86 13.90 4.41 3.40
CA LEU A 86 13.78 5.79 2.92
C LEU A 86 15.16 6.47 2.82
N CYS A 87 15.34 7.30 1.80
CA CYS A 87 16.57 8.04 1.50
C CYS A 87 16.26 9.52 1.25
N GLU A 88 17.19 10.39 1.64
CA GLU A 88 17.09 11.82 1.37
C GLU A 88 17.19 12.11 -0.14
N ASN A 89 16.45 13.11 -0.59
CA ASN A 89 16.55 13.60 -1.95
C ASN A 89 17.81 14.48 -2.11
N GLN A 90 18.46 14.36 -3.26
CA GLN A 90 19.55 15.22 -3.70
C GLN A 90 19.01 16.44 -4.47
N HIS A 91 19.87 17.43 -4.72
CA HIS A 91 19.45 18.67 -5.41
C HIS A 91 18.92 18.43 -6.83
N ASP A 92 19.34 17.33 -7.46
CA ASP A 92 18.99 16.89 -8.81
C ASP A 92 17.95 15.78 -8.81
N SER A 93 17.46 15.38 -7.62
CA SER A 93 16.41 14.38 -7.50
C SER A 93 15.09 14.89 -8.07
N PRO A 94 14.30 14.00 -8.71
CA PRO A 94 12.98 14.39 -9.19
C PRO A 94 12.06 14.74 -8.01
N SER A 95 11.11 15.64 -8.24
CA SER A 95 10.12 16.01 -7.22
C SER A 95 9.25 14.82 -6.79
N VAL A 96 9.06 13.86 -7.69
CA VAL A 96 8.31 12.62 -7.44
C VAL A 96 9.13 11.43 -7.91
N SER A 97 9.22 10.39 -7.08
CA SER A 97 9.89 9.13 -7.40
C SER A 97 8.89 7.97 -7.46
N ALA A 98 9.14 6.99 -8.33
CA ALA A 98 8.39 5.74 -8.32
C ALA A 98 8.90 4.83 -7.21
N VAL A 99 8.00 4.06 -6.58
CA VAL A 99 8.38 3.05 -5.57
C VAL A 99 8.07 1.63 -6.09
N PRO A 100 8.79 0.61 -5.60
CA PRO A 100 8.54 -0.77 -5.99
C PRO A 100 7.14 -1.23 -5.54
N PRO A 101 6.63 -2.34 -6.07
CA PRO A 101 5.33 -2.85 -5.63
C PRO A 101 5.29 -3.19 -4.15
N CYS A 102 4.19 -2.85 -3.49
CA CYS A 102 3.94 -3.10 -2.07
C CYS A 102 2.88 -4.20 -1.90
N TYR A 103 3.14 -5.17 -1.04
CA TYR A 103 2.15 -6.14 -0.60
C TYR A 103 1.29 -5.53 0.50
N MET A 104 -0.03 -5.68 0.39
CA MET A 104 -0.99 -5.17 1.37
C MET A 104 -1.97 -6.28 1.76
N ALA A 105 -2.25 -6.39 3.05
CA ALA A 105 -3.18 -7.38 3.57
C ALA A 105 -3.88 -6.90 4.84
N TRP A 106 -4.96 -7.60 5.17
CA TRP A 106 -5.56 -7.57 6.50
C TRP A 106 -5.17 -8.86 7.21
N VAL A 107 -4.63 -8.75 8.42
CA VAL A 107 -4.21 -9.90 9.23
C VAL A 107 -4.84 -9.83 10.61
N ALA A 108 -4.95 -10.97 11.30
CA ALA A 108 -5.43 -10.96 12.68
C ALA A 108 -4.48 -10.14 13.56
N GLN A 109 -5.04 -9.36 14.48
CA GLN A 109 -4.25 -8.55 15.43
C GLN A 109 -3.18 -9.38 16.17
N SER A 110 -3.51 -10.63 16.54
CA SER A 110 -2.57 -11.54 17.19
C SER A 110 -1.36 -11.90 16.32
N SER A 111 -1.52 -11.98 15.00
CA SER A 111 -0.45 -12.30 14.04
C SER A 111 0.35 -11.08 13.58
N ALA A 112 -0.15 -9.86 13.82
CA ALA A 112 0.53 -8.64 13.40
C ALA A 112 1.81 -8.38 14.21
N ALA A 113 1.85 -8.80 15.47
CA ALA A 113 3.02 -8.69 16.35
C ALA A 113 4.25 -9.42 15.77
N ASP A 114 4.02 -10.55 15.10
CA ASP A 114 5.09 -11.35 14.48
C ASP A 114 5.64 -10.70 13.19
N SER A 115 4.86 -9.82 12.55
CA SER A 115 5.21 -9.14 11.29
C SER A 115 5.90 -7.79 11.50
N ALA A 116 5.75 -7.17 12.68
CA ALA A 116 6.21 -5.81 12.98
C ALA A 116 7.56 -5.75 13.72
N ALA A 117 8.17 -6.90 14.03
CA ALA A 117 9.13 -7.00 15.14
C ALA A 117 10.59 -6.60 14.85
N SER A 118 10.98 -6.09 13.68
CA SER A 118 12.43 -5.93 13.41
C SER A 118 12.93 -4.70 12.65
N GLU A 119 12.07 -3.87 12.04
CA GLU A 119 12.54 -2.72 11.25
C GLU A 119 11.87 -1.41 11.68
N GLU A 120 12.68 -0.39 12.00
CA GLU A 120 12.20 0.96 12.22
C GLU A 120 11.44 1.44 10.98
N SER A 121 10.14 1.71 11.18
CA SER A 121 9.21 2.00 10.10
C SER A 121 8.34 3.21 10.43
N ILE A 122 7.84 3.87 9.39
CA ILE A 122 6.96 5.02 9.48
C ILE A 122 5.68 4.78 8.69
N TRP A 123 4.56 5.29 9.20
CA TRP A 123 3.29 5.30 8.48
C TRP A 123 3.17 6.57 7.64
N LEU A 124 3.20 6.42 6.33
CA LEU A 124 2.97 7.52 5.40
C LEU A 124 1.54 7.48 4.85
N PRO A 125 0.87 8.63 4.69
CA PRO A 125 -0.41 8.69 4.02
C PRO A 125 -0.26 8.37 2.53
N LEU A 126 -1.14 7.52 2.01
CA LEU A 126 -1.36 7.34 0.58
C LEU A 126 -2.53 8.22 0.15
N TYR A 127 -2.24 9.25 -0.64
CA TYR A 127 -3.26 10.10 -1.24
C TYR A 127 -3.69 9.60 -2.61
N THR A 128 -4.89 10.00 -3.00
CA THR A 128 -5.39 9.80 -4.38
C THR A 128 -4.60 10.60 -5.41
N SER A 129 -3.98 11.72 -5.02
CA SER A 129 -3.27 12.63 -5.92
C SER A 129 -2.39 13.64 -5.14
N SER A 130 -1.53 14.38 -5.86
CA SER A 130 -0.57 15.34 -5.29
C SER A 130 -1.23 16.54 -4.59
N GLU A 131 -2.52 16.79 -4.81
CA GLU A 131 -3.28 17.84 -4.12
C GLU A 131 -3.55 17.50 -2.64
N ARG A 132 -3.25 16.26 -2.21
CA ARG A 132 -3.35 15.80 -0.80
C ARG A 132 -4.74 16.00 -0.17
N VAL A 133 -5.80 15.95 -0.99
CA VAL A 133 -7.20 16.17 -0.56
C VAL A 133 -7.82 14.93 0.07
N LYS A 134 -7.65 13.76 -0.55
CA LYS A 134 -8.26 12.49 -0.10
C LYS A 134 -7.19 11.43 0.16
N VAL A 135 -7.14 10.97 1.41
CA VAL A 135 -6.34 9.81 1.85
C VAL A 135 -7.08 8.52 1.51
N VAL A 136 -6.37 7.55 0.96
CA VAL A 136 -6.83 6.18 0.67
C VAL A 136 -6.60 5.28 1.87
N THR A 137 -5.37 5.26 2.38
CA THR A 137 -4.94 4.51 3.56
C THR A 137 -3.60 5.08 4.06
N HIS A 138 -3.06 4.54 5.15
CA HIS A 138 -1.67 4.74 5.54
C HIS A 138 -0.89 3.47 5.22
N ILE A 139 0.35 3.62 4.74
CA ILE A 139 1.24 2.51 4.39
C ILE A 139 2.48 2.60 5.26
N CYS A 140 2.88 1.47 5.83
CA CYS A 140 4.09 1.35 6.61
C CYS A 140 5.29 1.20 5.67
N LEU A 141 6.28 2.08 5.78
CA LEU A 141 7.55 2.02 5.05
C LEU A 141 8.72 1.85 6.02
N PRO A 142 9.70 0.99 5.71
CA PRO A 142 10.95 0.95 6.45
C PRO A 142 11.69 2.26 6.24
N CYS A 143 12.05 2.92 7.33
CA CYS A 143 12.57 4.29 7.29
C CYS A 143 13.96 4.45 7.92
N GLY A 144 14.54 3.35 8.43
CA GLY A 144 15.80 3.39 9.14
C GLY A 144 15.73 4.30 10.37
N VAL A 145 16.87 4.89 10.74
CA VAL A 145 16.99 5.71 11.93
C VAL A 145 16.27 7.05 11.76
N ASN A 146 15.53 7.46 12.79
CA ASN A 146 14.88 8.77 12.94
C ASN A 146 13.64 9.05 12.04
N PRO A 147 12.48 8.44 12.36
CA PRO A 147 11.22 8.66 11.64
C PRO A 147 10.78 10.13 11.55
N ASN A 148 11.13 10.97 12.54
CA ASN A 148 10.70 12.36 12.60
C ASN A 148 11.23 13.20 11.44
N GLN A 149 12.37 12.83 10.87
CA GLN A 149 12.92 13.52 9.70
C GLN A 149 11.98 13.42 8.50
N TRP A 150 11.40 12.24 8.24
CA TRP A 150 10.51 12.02 7.10
C TRP A 150 9.20 12.80 7.23
N ILE A 151 8.74 13.02 8.46
CA ILE A 151 7.60 13.91 8.76
C ILE A 151 7.94 15.35 8.39
N GLN A 152 9.14 15.83 8.75
CA GLN A 152 9.58 17.20 8.43
C GLN A 152 9.75 17.43 6.93
N THR A 153 10.15 16.41 6.17
CA THR A 153 10.24 16.47 4.71
C THR A 153 8.89 16.40 4.00
N GLY A 154 7.78 16.21 4.74
CA GLY A 154 6.44 16.09 4.17
C GLY A 154 6.24 14.82 3.33
N ALA A 155 6.96 13.74 3.69
CA ALA A 155 6.95 12.49 2.94
C ALA A 155 5.53 11.93 2.80
N ALA A 156 5.15 11.57 1.58
CA ALA A 156 3.82 11.01 1.31
C ALA A 156 3.81 10.18 0.04
N LEU A 157 2.86 9.25 -0.02
CA LEU A 157 2.62 8.41 -1.19
C LEU A 157 1.41 8.91 -1.98
N PHE A 158 1.40 8.63 -3.28
CA PHE A 158 0.33 8.98 -4.18
C PHE A 158 0.01 7.83 -5.13
N LEU A 159 -1.27 7.72 -5.49
CA LEU A 159 -1.66 7.01 -6.69
C LEU A 159 -1.18 7.82 -7.90
N LYS A 160 -0.63 7.14 -8.90
CA LYS A 160 -0.21 7.78 -10.15
C LYS A 160 -1.37 8.58 -10.75
N GLN A 161 -1.12 9.84 -11.10
CA GLN A 161 -2.06 10.62 -11.91
C GLN A 161 -2.03 10.10 -13.37
N GLN A 162 -3.22 9.86 -13.94
CA GLN A 162 -3.38 9.50 -15.35
C GLN A 162 -3.03 10.67 -16.28
#